data_AF-A0AA36N4J6-F1
#
_entry.id   AF-A0AA36N4J6-F1
#
_cell.length_a   1.000
_cell.length_b   1.000
_cell.length_c   1.000
_cell.angle_alpha   90.00
_cell.angle_beta   90.00
_cell.angle_gamma   90.00
#
_symmetry.space_group_name_H-M   'P 1'
#
loop_
_entity.id
_entity.type
_entity.pdbx_description
1 polymer ?
#
loop_
_entity_poly.entity_id
_entity_poly.type
_entity_poly.pdbx_seq_one_letter_code
_entity_poly.pdbx_strand_id
1 'polypeptide(L)'
;MKGAMAMEIIPKSRYPGDPQGQAFASGVQSGWVVASINGQNVLSEDFGKIMDLLDDEVADPRFSKSTALALEKQGGRMAEPAAAPLQVTFASIPGYVYKGAELKEDGQDGFAR
;
A
#
# COMPACT_ATOMS: atom_id res chain seq x y z
N MET A 1 3.39 -3.24 -14.06
CA MET A 1 3.81 -1.88 -13.67
C MET A 1 4.81 -2.03 -12.53
N LYS A 2 5.94 -1.32 -12.54
CA LYS A 2 6.98 -1.42 -11.52
C LYS A 2 6.76 -0.42 -10.39
N GLY A 3 7.14 -0.81 -9.18
CA GLY A 3 7.00 0.00 -7.97
C GLY A 3 5.56 0.09 -7.46
N ALA A 4 5.41 0.63 -6.26
CA ALA A 4 4.14 0.96 -5.63
C ALA A 4 4.20 2.39 -5.09
N MET A 5 3.19 3.20 -5.41
CA MET A 5 3.10 4.60 -5.02
C MET A 5 2.03 4.79 -3.96
N ALA A 6 2.34 5.53 -2.90
CA ALA A 6 1.34 6.03 -1.98
C ALA A 6 0.49 7.08 -2.69
N MET A 7 -0.80 6.78 -2.92
CA MET A 7 -1.69 7.69 -3.64
C MET A 7 -2.40 8.63 -2.68
N GLU A 8 -3.19 8.07 -1.77
CA GLU A 8 -3.97 8.83 -0.81
C GLU A 8 -3.44 8.53 0.60
N ILE A 9 -2.99 9.57 1.30
CA ILE A 9 -2.60 9.50 2.70
C ILE A 9 -3.69 10.18 3.52
N ILE A 10 -4.25 9.47 4.50
CA ILE A 10 -5.22 10.05 5.43
C ILE A 10 -4.52 11.19 6.20
N PRO A 11 -5.11 12.39 6.31
CA PRO A 11 -4.42 13.57 6.84
C PRO A 11 -4.32 13.62 8.37
N LYS A 12 -4.68 12.55 9.07
CA LYS A 12 -4.56 12.46 10.53
C LYS A 12 -4.43 11.01 10.98
N SER A 13 -3.65 10.79 12.04
CA SER A 13 -3.74 9.58 12.86
C SER A 13 -4.77 9.83 13.95
N ARG A 14 -5.78 8.96 14.07
CA ARG A 14 -6.92 9.19 14.99
C ARG A 14 -6.55 8.95 16.45
N TYR A 15 -5.59 8.07 16.72
CA TYR A 15 -5.12 7.69 18.06
C TYR A 15 -3.72 7.07 17.98
N PRO A 16 -2.92 7.06 19.07
CA PRO A 16 -1.61 6.40 19.07
C PRO A 16 -1.73 4.93 18.68
N GLY A 17 -0.98 4.52 17.65
CA GLY A 17 -1.04 3.15 17.12
C GLY A 17 -2.16 2.90 16.10
N ASP A 18 -2.91 3.91 15.66
CA ASP A 18 -3.91 3.80 14.59
C ASP A 18 -3.31 3.12 13.35
N PRO A 19 -3.76 1.90 12.99
CA PRO A 19 -3.21 1.15 11.86
C PRO A 19 -3.35 1.90 10.54
N GLN A 20 -4.43 2.68 10.35
CA GLN A 20 -4.67 3.43 9.11
C GLN A 20 -3.87 4.74 9.05
N GLY A 21 -3.48 5.28 10.21
CA GLY A 21 -2.75 6.53 10.34
C GLY A 21 -1.22 6.39 10.33
N GLN A 22 -0.66 5.19 10.18
CA GLN A 22 0.79 4.95 10.32
C GLN A 22 1.62 5.70 9.27
N ALA A 23 1.15 5.74 8.02
CA ALA A 23 1.84 6.46 6.95
C ALA A 23 1.86 7.97 7.22
N PHE A 24 0.73 8.53 7.67
CA PHE A 24 0.64 9.94 8.10
C PHE A 24 1.56 10.24 9.30
N ALA A 25 1.50 9.41 10.34
CA ALA A 25 2.32 9.58 11.54
C ALA A 25 3.82 9.51 11.24
N SER A 26 4.20 8.81 10.16
CA SER A 26 5.59 8.70 9.70
C SER A 26 6.00 9.78 8.69
N GLY A 27 5.10 10.72 8.35
CA GLY A 27 5.36 11.82 7.43
C GLY A 27 5.43 11.40 5.95
N VAL A 28 4.87 10.24 5.59
CA VAL A 28 4.79 9.80 4.19
C VAL A 28 3.89 10.76 3.41
N GLN A 29 4.32 11.11 2.20
CA GLN A 29 3.57 12.00 1.31
C GLN A 29 2.99 11.22 0.13
N SER A 30 1.84 11.68 -0.35
CA SER A 30 1.29 11.23 -1.63
C SER A 30 2.29 11.43 -2.77
N GLY A 31 2.36 10.47 -3.67
CA GLY A 31 3.34 10.45 -4.77
C GLY A 31 4.70 9.84 -4.41
N TRP A 32 4.96 9.52 -3.14
CA TRP A 32 6.15 8.75 -2.78
C TRP A 32 5.97 7.29 -3.12
N VAL A 33 7.08 6.60 -3.38
CA VAL A 33 7.09 5.18 -3.72
C VAL A 33 7.68 4.35 -2.61
N VAL A 34 7.19 3.13 -2.44
CA VAL A 34 7.78 2.14 -1.53
C VAL A 34 9.19 1.82 -2.04
N ALA A 35 10.19 2.14 -1.23
CA ALA A 35 11.59 1.97 -1.56
C ALA A 35 12.17 0.67 -0.98
N SER A 36 11.77 0.32 0.26
CA SER A 36 12.18 -0.94 0.87
C SER A 36 11.13 -1.50 1.82
N ILE A 37 11.12 -2.83 1.95
CA ILE A 37 10.34 -3.60 2.92
C ILE A 37 11.30 -4.52 3.67
N ASN A 38 11.39 -4.41 4.99
CA ASN A 38 12.33 -5.14 5.85
C ASN A 38 13.79 -5.08 5.36
N GLY A 39 14.20 -3.92 4.82
CA GLY A 39 15.55 -3.69 4.25
C GLY A 39 15.76 -4.23 2.83
N GLN A 40 14.80 -4.97 2.25
CA GLN A 40 14.84 -5.37 0.85
C GLN A 40 14.43 -4.19 -0.05
N ASN A 41 15.31 -3.79 -0.97
CA ASN A 41 14.96 -2.78 -1.99
C ASN A 41 13.90 -3.34 -2.94
N VAL A 42 12.82 -2.58 -3.16
CA VAL A 42 11.69 -2.98 -4.02
C VAL A 42 11.39 -1.99 -5.15
N LEU A 43 12.24 -1.00 -5.39
CA LEU A 43 11.99 0.05 -6.40
C LEU A 43 11.84 -0.50 -7.83
N SER A 44 12.47 -1.63 -8.12
CA SER A 44 12.42 -2.30 -9.44
C SER A 44 11.46 -3.52 -9.48
N GLU A 45 10.75 -3.78 -8.39
CA GLU A 45 9.85 -4.93 -8.28
C GLU A 45 8.49 -4.63 -8.92
N ASP A 46 7.75 -5.67 -9.29
CA ASP A 46 6.39 -5.52 -9.81
C ASP A 46 5.43 -5.07 -8.71
N PHE A 47 4.48 -4.19 -9.06
CA PHE A 47 3.48 -3.66 -8.12
C PHE A 47 2.83 -4.76 -7.28
N GLY A 48 2.32 -5.83 -7.92
CA GLY A 48 1.64 -6.91 -7.19
C GLY A 48 2.58 -7.66 -6.25
N LYS A 49 3.87 -7.83 -6.60
CA LYS A 49 4.84 -8.46 -5.69
C LYS A 49 5.05 -7.60 -4.44
N ILE A 50 5.03 -6.27 -4.60
CA ILE A 50 5.12 -5.33 -3.48
C ILE A 50 3.86 -5.42 -2.61
N MET A 51 2.67 -5.51 -3.21
CA MET A 51 1.42 -5.67 -2.46
C MET A 51 1.39 -7.00 -1.68
N ASP A 52 1.84 -8.09 -2.30
CA ASP A 52 1.95 -9.40 -1.66
C ASP A 52 2.92 -9.36 -0.46
N LEU A 53 4.07 -8.70 -0.62
CA LEU A 53 5.04 -8.52 0.47
C LEU A 53 4.47 -7.70 1.64
N LEU A 54 3.59 -6.74 1.36
CA LEU A 54 2.89 -5.93 2.37
C LEU A 54 1.67 -6.64 2.98
N ASP A 55 1.30 -7.82 2.46
CA ASP A 55 0.03 -8.51 2.75
C ASP A 55 -1.19 -7.60 2.54
N ASP A 56 -1.12 -6.67 1.58
CA ASP A 56 -2.16 -5.68 1.29
C ASP A 56 -3.27 -6.24 0.39
N GLU A 57 -3.58 -7.54 0.55
CA GLU A 57 -4.74 -8.15 -0.07
C GLU A 57 -5.94 -7.98 0.87
N VAL A 58 -6.90 -7.13 0.49
CA VAL A 58 -8.22 -7.14 1.14
C VAL A 58 -8.95 -8.41 0.72
N ALA A 59 -8.71 -9.50 1.44
CA ALA A 59 -9.52 -10.71 1.35
C ALA A 59 -10.87 -10.43 2.03
N ASP A 60 -11.84 -9.87 1.29
CA ASP A 60 -13.21 -9.79 1.80
C ASP A 60 -13.67 -11.23 2.17
N PRO A 61 -14.11 -11.49 3.42
CA PRO A 61 -14.46 -12.82 3.89
C PRO A 61 -15.56 -13.52 3.07
N ARG A 62 -16.33 -12.78 2.27
CA ARG A 62 -17.35 -13.31 1.35
C ARG A 62 -16.73 -13.91 0.08
N PHE A 63 -15.48 -13.58 -0.21
CA PHE A 63 -14.70 -14.05 -1.35
C PHE A 63 -13.96 -15.35 -1.02
N SER A 64 -14.71 -16.28 -0.42
CA SER A 64 -14.31 -17.65 -0.09
C SER A 64 -13.60 -18.34 -1.26
N LYS A 65 -12.70 -19.30 -0.97
CA LYS A 65 -12.01 -20.31 -1.82
C LYS A 65 -11.98 -20.12 -3.36
N SER A 66 -13.10 -19.85 -4.02
CA SER A 66 -13.19 -19.48 -5.44
C SER A 66 -12.32 -18.29 -5.83
N THR A 67 -12.13 -17.29 -4.95
CA THR A 67 -11.27 -16.13 -5.26
C THR A 67 -9.80 -16.48 -5.18
N ALA A 68 -9.39 -17.24 -4.15
CA ALA A 68 -8.04 -17.79 -4.08
C ALA A 68 -7.73 -18.68 -5.31
N LEU A 69 -8.66 -19.53 -5.73
CA LEU A 69 -8.55 -20.33 -6.96
C LEU A 69 -8.53 -19.48 -8.24
N ALA A 70 -9.21 -18.33 -8.26
CA ALA A 70 -9.19 -17.41 -9.39
C ALA A 70 -7.87 -16.63 -9.47
N LEU A 71 -7.32 -16.21 -8.32
CA LEU A 71 -5.99 -15.61 -8.20
C LEU A 71 -4.91 -16.61 -8.63
N GLU A 72 -4.97 -17.87 -8.17
CA GLU A 72 -4.07 -18.94 -8.63
C GLU A 72 -4.11 -19.11 -10.16
N LYS A 73 -5.30 -19.08 -10.76
CA LYS A 73 -5.48 -19.17 -12.21
C LYS A 73 -5.01 -17.93 -12.99
N GLN A 74 -4.92 -16.78 -12.35
CA GLN A 74 -4.43 -15.52 -12.95
C GLN A 74 -2.93 -15.28 -12.74
N GLY A 75 -2.21 -16.22 -12.13
CA GLY A 75 -0.76 -16.13 -11.91
C GLY A 75 -0.34 -16.25 -10.44
N GLY A 76 -1.30 -16.29 -9.51
CA GLY A 76 -1.07 -16.47 -8.08
C GLY A 76 -0.36 -15.30 -7.41
N ARG A 77 -0.06 -15.47 -6.12
CA ARG A 77 0.84 -14.58 -5.38
C ARG A 77 2.24 -14.65 -6.01
N MET A 78 2.84 -13.49 -6.20
CA MET A 78 4.21 -13.33 -6.69
C MET A 78 5.26 -13.35 -5.57
N ALA A 79 4.84 -13.16 -4.31
CA ALA A 79 5.69 -13.31 -3.13
C ALA A 79 4.88 -13.80 -1.93
N GLU A 80 5.57 -14.41 -0.96
CA GLU A 80 5.02 -14.62 0.37
C GLU A 80 5.04 -13.31 1.17
N PRO A 81 4.04 -13.06 2.03
CA PRO A 81 4.03 -11.91 2.93
C PRO A 81 5.31 -11.79 3.75
N ALA A 82 5.83 -10.58 3.87
CA ALA A 82 7.01 -10.33 4.68
C ALA A 82 6.68 -10.47 6.17
N ALA A 83 7.65 -10.96 6.95
CA ALA A 83 7.45 -11.19 8.38
C ALA A 83 7.20 -9.88 9.15
N ALA A 84 6.19 -9.89 10.03
CA ALA A 84 5.92 -8.80 10.96
C ALA A 84 6.95 -8.77 12.11
N PRO A 85 7.27 -7.58 12.68
CA PRO A 85 6.78 -6.26 12.28
C PRO A 85 7.40 -5.77 10.96
N LEU A 86 6.58 -5.18 10.09
CA LEU A 86 7.03 -4.64 8.81
C LEU A 86 7.72 -3.29 9.00
N GLN A 87 8.95 -3.17 8.50
CA GLN A 87 9.62 -1.88 8.31
C GLN A 87 9.51 -1.49 6.84
N VAL A 88 8.83 -0.38 6.57
CA VAL A 88 8.64 0.13 5.20
C VAL A 88 9.26 1.51 5.08
N THR A 89 10.09 1.72 4.05
CA THR A 89 10.66 3.04 3.75
C THR A 89 10.12 3.55 2.42
N PHE A 90 9.89 4.86 2.33
CA PHE A 90 9.41 5.51 1.12
C PHE A 90 10.47 6.44 0.53
N ALA A 91 10.38 6.70 -0.78
CA ALA A 91 11.24 7.64 -1.49
C ALA A 91 10.40 8.60 -2.34
N SER A 92 10.81 9.88 -2.36
CA SER A 92 10.30 10.86 -3.32
C SER A 92 10.87 10.58 -4.71
N ILE A 93 10.09 10.80 -5.76
CA ILE A 93 10.57 10.73 -7.14
C ILE A 93 11.08 12.13 -7.56
N PRO A 94 12.37 12.33 -7.89
CA PRO A 94 12.89 13.63 -8.28
C PRO A 94 12.15 14.24 -9.47
N GLY A 95 11.69 15.48 -9.32
CA GLY A 95 10.97 16.22 -10.37
C GLY A 95 9.52 15.76 -10.62
N TYR A 96 9.05 14.72 -9.93
CA TYR A 96 7.65 14.30 -10.00
C TYR A 96 6.80 15.14 -9.05
N VAL A 97 5.71 15.68 -9.59
CA VAL A 97 4.68 16.36 -8.80
C VAL A 97 3.44 15.49 -8.85
N TYR A 98 3.01 14.98 -7.70
CA TYR A 98 1.78 14.20 -7.60
C TYR A 98 0.58 15.06 -7.99
N LYS A 99 -0.27 14.54 -8.88
CA LYS A 99 -1.47 15.22 -9.39
C LYS A 99 -2.78 14.58 -8.92
N GLY A 100 -2.72 13.56 -8.06
CA GLY A 100 -3.90 12.92 -7.52
C GLY A 100 -4.55 13.75 -6.41
N ALA A 101 -5.66 13.26 -5.88
CA ALA A 101 -6.36 13.92 -4.79
C ALA A 101 -5.51 13.89 -3.52
N GLU A 102 -5.37 15.05 -2.87
CA GLU A 102 -4.87 15.13 -1.51
C GLU A 102 -6.08 15.08 -0.58
N LEU A 103 -6.09 14.09 0.33
CA LEU A 103 -7.14 14.01 1.34
C LEU A 103 -6.93 15.13 2.35
N LYS A 104 -7.87 16.08 2.40
CA LYS A 104 -7.83 17.23 3.32
C LYS A 104 -8.55 16.96 4.64
N GLU A 105 -9.49 16.03 4.61
CA GLU A 105 -10.21 15.56 5.78
C GLU A 105 -10.27 14.05 5.74
N ASP A 106 -10.30 13.46 6.93
CA ASP A 106 -10.57 12.04 7.14
C ASP A 106 -12.09 11.81 7.01
N GLY A 107 -12.55 11.83 5.75
CA GLY A 107 -13.93 11.59 5.35
C GLY A 107 -14.05 10.23 4.69
N GLN A 108 -15.13 9.52 4.98
CA GLN A 108 -15.48 8.22 4.43
C GLN A 108 -15.93 8.30 2.96
N ASP A 109 -15.39 9.23 2.17
CA ASP A 109 -15.87 9.57 0.83
C ASP A 109 -15.12 8.80 -0.28
N GLY A 110 -14.75 7.56 0.02
CA GLY A 110 -14.29 6.59 -0.98
C GLY A 110 -15.42 6.07 -1.89
N PHE A 111 -16.67 6.51 -1.67
CA PHE A 111 -17.79 6.28 -2.58
C PHE A 111 -18.70 7.52 -2.59
N ALA A 112 -18.31 8.55 -3.32
CA ALA A 112 -19.29 9.52 -3.83
C ALA A 112 -20.29 8.75 -4.70
N ARG A 113 -21.58 8.86 -4.35
CA ARG A 113 -22.72 8.32 -5.13
C ARG A 113 -22.79 8.94 -6.52
#